data_AF-A0A7T7CAR0-F1
#
_entry.id   AF-A0A7T7CAR0-F1
#
_cell.length_a   1.000
_cell.length_b   1.000
_cell.length_c   1.000
_cell.angle_alpha   90.00
_cell.angle_beta   90.00
_cell.angle_gamma   90.00
#
_symmetry.space_group_name_H-M   'P 1'
#
loop_
_entity.id
_entity.type
_entity.pdbx_description
1 polymer ?
#
loop_
_entity_poly.entity_id
_entity_poly.type
_entity_poly.pdbx_seq_one_letter_code
_entity_poly.pdbx_strand_id
1 'polypeptide(L)'
;MKPIRILSPNFVLQAEIDRYSSYQRTNRWHSPGEFELHVNRHMQGADLLRKGNYIVTMEPETEQTSIERDEDLSSGMLANLEVT
;
A
#
# COMPACT_ATOMS: atom_id res chain seq x y z
N MET A 1 7.25 11.96 -5.87
CA MET A 1 6.79 10.70 -5.24
C MET A 1 6.23 9.80 -6.33
N LYS A 2 6.37 8.48 -6.20
CA LYS A 2 5.87 7.54 -7.22
C LYS A 2 4.38 7.30 -6.97
N PRO A 3 3.51 7.34 -7.97
CA PRO A 3 2.09 7.11 -7.74
C PRO A 3 1.85 5.69 -7.23
N ILE A 4 1.07 5.59 -6.17
CA ILE A 4 0.58 4.32 -5.60
C ILE A 4 -0.84 4.14 -6.08
N ARG A 5 -1.12 3.04 -6.79
CA ARG A 5 -2.46 2.75 -7.29
C ARG A 5 -3.19 1.81 -6.36
N ILE A 6 -4.48 2.08 -6.17
CA ILE A 6 -5.37 1.21 -5.41
C ILE A 6 -6.35 0.55 -6.39
N LEU A 7 -6.31 -0.78 -6.44
CA LEU A 7 -7.25 -1.58 -7.22
C LEU A 7 -8.23 -2.29 -6.30
N SER A 8 -9.48 -2.45 -6.77
CA SER A 8 -10.46 -3.31 -6.11
C SER A 8 -10.07 -4.79 -6.21
N PRO A 9 -10.70 -5.70 -5.44
CA PRO A 9 -10.51 -7.15 -5.59
C PRO A 9 -10.71 -7.67 -7.02
N ASN A 10 -11.51 -6.96 -7.82
CA ASN A 10 -11.82 -7.26 -9.22
C ASN A 10 -10.86 -6.56 -10.21
N PHE A 11 -9.70 -6.09 -9.74
CA PHE A 11 -8.67 -5.39 -10.53
C PHE A 11 -9.15 -4.11 -11.22
N VAL A 12 -10.16 -3.43 -10.67
CA VAL A 12 -10.62 -2.12 -11.17
C VAL A 12 -9.87 -1.03 -10.43
N LEU A 13 -9.22 -0.11 -11.15
CA LEU A 13 -8.57 1.07 -10.56
C LEU A 13 -9.60 1.93 -9.83
N GLN A 14 -9.38 2.15 -8.53
CA GLN A 14 -10.25 2.96 -7.67
C GLN A 14 -9.66 4.34 -7.41
N ALA A 15 -8.34 4.40 -7.18
CA ALA A 15 -7.64 5.66 -6.93
C ALA A 15 -6.15 5.57 -7.25
N GLU A 16 -5.55 6.75 -7.39
CA GLU A 16 -4.10 6.95 -7.46
C GLU A 16 -3.70 7.94 -6.36
N ILE A 17 -2.69 7.57 -5.58
CA ILE A 17 -2.13 8.33 -4.47
C ILE A 17 -0.75 8.81 -4.87
N ASP A 18 -0.58 10.12 -4.97
CA ASP A 18 0.70 10.78 -5.29
C ASP A 18 1.25 11.61 -4.11
N ARG A 19 0.46 11.79 -3.05
CA ARG A 19 0.73 12.66 -1.89
C ARG A 19 0.77 11.90 -0.56
N TYR A 20 1.69 10.94 -0.44
CA TYR A 20 2.05 10.32 0.83
C TYR A 20 3.23 11.06 1.49
N SER A 21 3.54 10.80 2.75
CA SER A 21 4.72 11.37 3.42
C SER A 21 5.90 10.39 3.45
N SER A 22 5.62 9.09 3.55
CA SER A 22 6.63 8.03 3.55
C SER A 22 6.08 6.74 2.94
N TYR A 23 6.93 6.01 2.22
CA TYR A 23 6.66 4.66 1.74
C TYR A 23 7.93 3.83 1.93
N GLN A 24 7.82 2.74 2.67
CA GLN A 24 8.91 1.80 2.93
C GLN A 24 8.43 0.39 2.63
N ARG A 25 9.29 -0.41 2.00
CA ARG A 25 9.00 -1.81 1.69
C ARG A 25 10.16 -2.68 2.15
N THR A 26 9.84 -3.75 2.85
CA THR A 26 10.77 -4.79 3.28
C THR A 26 10.46 -6.06 2.51
N ASN A 27 11.25 -6.33 1.47
CA ASN A 27 11.18 -7.59 0.75
C ASN A 27 11.73 -8.73 1.60
N ARG A 28 11.03 -9.86 1.61
CA ARG A 28 11.50 -11.10 2.21
C ARG A 28 11.57 -12.19 1.15
N TRP A 29 12.66 -12.96 1.16
CA TRP A 29 12.97 -13.94 0.11
C TRP A 29 12.15 -15.24 0.22
N HIS A 30 11.68 -15.56 1.42
CA HIS A 30 10.99 -16.82 1.73
C HIS A 30 9.64 -16.62 2.44
N SER A 31 9.17 -15.39 2.51
CA SER A 31 7.88 -15.04 3.10
C SER A 31 7.30 -13.82 2.41
N PRO A 32 5.99 -13.57 2.55
CA PRO A 32 5.41 -12.31 2.13
C PRO A 32 6.22 -11.13 2.70
N GLY A 33 6.50 -10.16 1.83
CA GLY A 33 7.12 -8.91 2.24
C GLY A 33 6.18 -8.09 3.12
N GLU A 34 6.72 -7.05 3.73
CA GLU A 34 5.95 -6.07 4.50
C GLU A 34 6.17 -4.69 3.89
N PHE A 35 5.21 -3.79 4.06
CA PHE A 35 5.35 -2.40 3.67
C PHE A 35 4.69 -1.49 4.70
N GLU A 36 5.15 -0.24 4.73
CA GLU A 36 4.62 0.82 5.56
C GLU A 36 4.37 2.06 4.69
N LEU A 37 3.16 2.61 4.77
CA LEU A 37 2.72 3.78 4.00
C LEU A 37 2.16 4.82 4.96
N HIS A 38 2.77 6.01 5.00
CA HIS A 38 2.27 7.14 5.79
C HIS A 38 1.55 8.13 4.87
N VAL A 39 0.29 8.40 5.19
CA VAL A 39 -0.58 9.30 4.41
C VAL A 39 -1.40 10.20 5.33
N ASN A 40 -1.87 11.32 4.80
CA ASN A 40 -2.88 12.10 5.51
C ASN A 40 -4.25 11.40 5.38
N ARG A 41 -4.87 11.04 6.50
CA ARG A 41 -6.19 10.37 6.53
C ARG A 41 -7.33 11.14 5.85
N HIS A 42 -7.17 12.45 5.65
CA HIS A 42 -8.17 13.32 5.03
C HIS A 42 -7.91 13.56 3.54
N MET A 43 -6.83 12.99 2.98
CA MET A 43 -6.58 13.10 1.56
C MET A 43 -7.51 12.18 0.77
N GLN A 44 -7.73 12.53 -0.50
CA GLN A 44 -8.54 11.73 -1.40
C GLN A 44 -7.95 10.32 -1.56
N GLY A 45 -8.80 9.30 -1.45
CA GLY A 45 -8.41 7.90 -1.60
C GLY A 45 -7.81 7.25 -0.36
N ALA A 46 -7.62 7.98 0.75
CA ALA A 46 -7.18 7.38 2.02
C ALA A 46 -8.18 6.36 2.57
N ASP A 47 -9.47 6.53 2.31
CA ASP A 47 -10.56 5.60 2.66
C ASP A 47 -10.50 4.27 1.88
N LEU A 48 -9.74 4.25 0.79
CA LEU A 48 -9.54 3.07 -0.05
C LEU A 48 -8.34 2.22 0.38
N LEU A 49 -7.49 2.71 1.30
CA LEU A 49 -6.41 1.95 1.93
C LEU A 49 -6.98 1.03 3.01
N ARG A 50 -7.63 -0.06 2.57
CA ARG A 50 -8.33 -1.02 3.42
C ARG A 50 -8.23 -2.44 2.92
N LYS A 51 -8.56 -3.37 3.83
CA LYS A 51 -8.56 -4.80 3.56
C LYS A 51 -9.42 -5.22 2.40
N GLY A 52 -8.81 -6.03 1.52
CA GLY A 52 -9.36 -6.54 0.27
C GLY A 52 -8.89 -5.77 -0.97
N ASN A 53 -8.44 -4.52 -0.84
CA ASN A 53 -7.91 -3.78 -1.99
C ASN A 53 -6.45 -4.14 -2.24
N TYR A 54 -6.03 -4.03 -3.50
CA TYR A 54 -4.64 -4.19 -3.89
C TYR A 54 -3.95 -2.85 -3.92
N ILE A 55 -2.75 -2.81 -3.35
CA ILE A 55 -1.84 -1.66 -3.47
C ILE A 55 -0.78 -2.03 -4.50
N VAL A 56 -0.66 -1.18 -5.52
CA VAL A 56 0.25 -1.40 -6.64
C VAL A 56 1.20 -0.22 -6.74
N THR A 57 2.48 -0.52 -6.55
CA THR A 57 3.57 0.43 -6.78
C THR A 57 4.33 0.04 -8.04
N MET A 58 4.57 1.00 -8.94
CA MET A 58 5.40 0.76 -10.12
C MET A 58 6.83 1.21 -9.84
N GLU A 59 7.78 0.30 -10.02
CA GLU A 59 9.20 0.64 -10.08
C GLU A 59 9.58 0.98 -11.54
N PRO A 60 10.20 2.14 -11.82
CA PRO A 60 10.42 2.59 -13.20
C PRO A 60 11.56 1.90 -13.94
N GLU A 61 12.47 1.20 -13.24
CA GLU A 61 13.71 0.65 -13.82
C GLU A 61 13.75 -0.88 -13.89
N THR A 62 12.71 -1.54 -13.39
CA THR A 62 12.55 -2.99 -13.48
C THR A 62 11.13 -3.28 -13.93
N GLU A 63 10.93 -4.26 -14.82
CA GLU A 63 9.58 -4.74 -15.21
C GLU A 63 8.84 -5.45 -14.04
N GLN A 64 9.28 -5.23 -12.81
CA GLN A 64 8.76 -5.88 -11.61
C GLN A 64 7.60 -5.06 -11.05
N THR A 65 6.38 -5.52 -11.36
CA THR A 65 5.17 -5.04 -10.70
C THR A 65 4.91 -5.87 -9.45
N SER A 66 4.76 -5.23 -8.30
CA SER A 66 4.36 -5.90 -7.06
C SER A 66 2.88 -5.64 -6.79
N ILE A 67 2.12 -6.73 -6.57
CA ILE A 67 0.70 -6.70 -6.24
C ILE A 67 0.58 -7.27 -4.83
N GLU A 68 0.19 -6.44 -3.87
CA GLU A 68 0.06 -6.85 -2.47
C GLU A 68 -1.42 -6.92 -2.10
N ARG A 69 -1.84 -8.03 -1.48
CA ARG A 69 -3.23 -8.31 -1.07
C ARG A 69 -3.30 -8.30 0.45
N ASP A 70 -4.26 -7.58 1.00
CA ASP A 70 -4.41 -7.37 2.45
C ASP A 70 -4.81 -8.65 3.26
N GLU A 71 -4.97 -9.82 2.63
CA GLU A 71 -5.17 -11.07 3.37
C GLU A 71 -3.95 -11.48 4.24
N ASP A 72 -2.74 -10.99 3.94
CA ASP A 72 -1.49 -11.36 4.61
C ASP A 72 -1.18 -10.60 5.92
N LEU A 73 -2.03 -9.66 6.35
CA LEU A 73 -1.96 -9.05 7.70
C LEU A 73 -2.46 -10.05 8.76
N SER A 74 -1.61 -10.99 9.15
CA SER A 74 -1.82 -11.85 10.32
C SER A 74 -1.50 -11.07 11.61
N SER A 75 -2.55 -10.67 12.34
CA SER A 75 -2.63 -10.35 13.78
C SER A 75 -1.51 -9.56 14.50
N GLY A 76 -0.56 -8.92 13.80
CA GLY A 76 0.59 -8.26 14.43
C GLY A 76 0.68 -6.73 14.27
N MET A 77 -0.05 -6.13 13.32
CA MET A 77 0.06 -4.69 13.05
C MET A 77 -1.12 -3.94 13.68
N LEU A 78 -0.99 -3.65 14.97
CA LEU A 78 -1.62 -2.45 15.51
C LEU A 78 -1.08 -1.29 14.68
N ALA A 79 -1.99 -0.55 14.03
CA ALA A 79 -1.69 0.81 13.64
C ALA A 79 -1.26 1.54 14.92
N ASN A 80 0.05 1.70 15.12
CA ASN A 80 0.56 2.58 16.15
C ASN A 80 0.18 3.99 15.71
N LEU A 81 -0.96 4.45 16.25
CA LEU A 81 -1.39 5.83 16.28
C LEU A 81 -0.38 6.59 17.16
N GLU A 82 0.75 7.00 16.59
CA GLU A 82 1.50 8.09 17.20
C GLU A 82 0.87 9.41 16.75
N VAL A 83 0.02 9.92 17.65
CA VAL A 83 -0.53 11.27 17.60
C VAL A 83 0.60 12.23 17.92
N THR A 84 0.95 13.10 16.96
CA THR A 84 1.57 14.40 17.27
C THR A 84 0.57 15.49 16.94
#